data_AF-A0A7S4H1W5-F1
#
_entry.id   AF-A0A7S4H1W5-F1
#
_cell.length_a   1.000
_cell.length_b   1.000
_cell.length_c   1.000
_cell.angle_alpha   90.00
_cell.angle_beta   90.00
_cell.angle_gamma   90.00
#
_symmetry.space_group_name_H-M   'P 1'
#
loop_
_entity.id
_entity.type
_entity.pdbx_description
1 polymer ?
#
loop_
_entity_poly.entity_id
_entity_poly.type
_entity_poly.pdbx_seq_one_letter_code
_entity_poly.pdbx_strand_id
1 'polypeptide(L)'
;MRLTAPEKKFNDGFSEEHDTFHRKKLHDIIIRVATNAPDKSLVLALDDKWGNGKTSFVKMMCSEINKNHSEQLDVIYFDAFESDYQSDPFVALTSKIYELIKKDEGKLKSLGERLISLGKKLGASFAINGAKLTVSALTGGLVSGTSVEKAKDAIVDSITAPIESYVEEKIKNSENELATIENFGSLLTEIHKESGRKIIFIIDELDRARPDFSLELLEKVKHIFSVEGFVFLLVINREQFEKSIECRYGNINSRLYLNKFIHYWFTLPKENLISSSRLLGYEKSTIMRHLFSLDVGNNLFSRSGCLVKTISYLLELNGGSLREAERCYSVFAVMIDPGEINRYRHEFLFVAIGLVVFLKVHNPSLLIDIKNKVINVDDVLSQLSINESMHDIHEFYYLKDILDYHYLDDSELASSENRERFSYISGVTGRRVRWLDTMYEQVEGFTVG
;
A
#
# COMPACT_ATOMS: atom_id res chain seq x y z
N MET A 1 7.91 23.26 -13.05
CA MET A 1 6.69 22.45 -12.77
C MET A 1 7.10 21.25 -11.95
N ARG A 2 6.49 21.05 -10.78
CA ARG A 2 6.72 19.85 -9.96
C ARG A 2 5.89 18.70 -10.50
N LEU A 3 6.50 17.54 -10.72
CA LEU A 3 5.81 16.35 -11.24
C LEU A 3 5.35 15.40 -10.14
N THR A 4 6.01 15.44 -8.98
CA THR A 4 5.76 14.52 -7.86
C THR A 4 5.42 15.29 -6.59
N ALA A 5 4.77 14.60 -5.65
CA ALA A 5 4.51 15.12 -4.32
C ALA A 5 5.83 15.42 -3.59
N PRO A 6 5.93 16.53 -2.84
CA PRO A 6 7.06 16.77 -1.97
C PRO A 6 7.08 15.74 -0.82
N GLU A 7 8.27 15.27 -0.46
CA GLU A 7 8.42 14.40 0.71
C GLU A 7 8.09 15.18 1.99
N LYS A 8 7.09 14.69 2.73
CA LYS A 8 6.71 15.22 4.04
C LYS A 8 7.40 14.41 5.14
N LYS A 9 8.04 15.11 6.09
CA LYS A 9 8.68 14.48 7.26
C LYS A 9 7.67 14.08 8.35
N PHE A 10 6.47 14.64 8.33
CA PHE A 10 5.39 14.37 9.29
C PHE A 10 5.78 14.59 10.77
N ASN A 11 6.75 15.46 11.04
CA ASN A 11 7.22 15.75 12.39
C ASN A 11 6.11 16.31 13.30
N ASP A 12 5.06 16.90 12.72
CA ASP A 12 3.95 17.52 13.45
C ASP A 12 2.70 16.65 13.59
N GLY A 13 2.83 15.34 13.41
CA GLY A 13 1.72 14.42 13.58
C GLY A 13 0.56 14.75 12.65
N PHE A 14 -0.67 14.71 13.17
CA PHE A 14 -1.89 15.00 12.42
C PHE A 14 -2.24 16.50 12.42
N SER A 15 -1.29 17.37 12.06
CA SER A 15 -1.56 18.80 11.86
C SER A 15 -2.50 19.05 10.68
N GLU A 16 -3.14 20.23 10.60
CA GLU A 16 -4.00 20.58 9.46
C GLU A 16 -3.29 20.51 8.10
N GLU A 17 -1.99 20.80 8.07
CA GLU A 17 -1.14 20.72 6.87
C GLU A 17 -0.86 19.27 6.44
N HIS A 18 -0.69 18.37 7.41
CA HIS A 18 -0.32 16.97 7.16
C HIS A 18 -1.55 16.07 7.00
N ASP A 19 -2.59 16.26 7.81
CA ASP A 19 -3.80 15.44 7.84
C ASP A 19 -4.86 15.90 6.81
N THR A 20 -4.44 15.96 5.54
CA THR A 20 -5.29 16.40 4.41
C THR A 20 -6.58 15.58 4.24
N PHE A 21 -6.62 14.37 4.81
CA PHE A 21 -7.72 13.41 4.69
C PHE A 21 -8.47 13.15 6.01
N HIS A 22 -8.22 13.94 7.07
CA HIS A 22 -8.89 13.83 8.37
C HIS A 22 -8.79 12.44 9.02
N ARG A 23 -7.63 11.78 8.86
CA ARG A 23 -7.32 10.45 9.37
C ARG A 23 -6.99 10.44 10.86
N LYS A 24 -6.85 11.59 11.54
CA LYS A 24 -6.67 11.64 12.99
C LYS A 24 -7.75 10.87 13.76
N LYS A 25 -8.99 10.87 13.26
CA LYS A 25 -10.09 10.09 13.86
C LYS A 25 -9.77 8.59 13.93
N LEU A 26 -9.16 8.03 12.88
CA LEU A 26 -8.72 6.62 12.87
C LEU A 26 -7.59 6.40 13.87
N HIS A 27 -6.62 7.31 13.94
CA HIS A 27 -5.57 7.27 14.96
C HIS A 27 -6.16 7.20 16.37
N ASP A 28 -7.09 8.10 16.70
CA ASP A 28 -7.69 8.18 18.03
C ASP A 28 -8.50 6.91 18.38
N ILE A 29 -9.03 6.21 17.39
CA ILE A 29 -9.66 4.89 17.56
C ILE A 29 -8.60 3.82 17.87
N ILE A 30 -7.53 3.76 17.08
CA ILE A 30 -6.44 2.78 17.27
C ILE A 30 -5.79 2.95 18.64
N ILE A 31 -5.50 4.19 19.05
CA ILE A 31 -4.93 4.48 20.38
C ILE A 31 -5.87 4.02 21.49
N ARG A 32 -7.17 4.33 21.39
CA ARG A 32 -8.16 3.90 22.38
C ARG A 32 -8.23 2.38 22.52
N VAL A 33 -8.15 1.65 21.41
CA VAL A 33 -8.10 0.18 21.42
C VAL A 33 -6.80 -0.30 22.09
N ALA A 34 -5.65 0.26 21.70
CA ALA A 34 -4.35 -0.10 22.25
C ALA A 34 -4.24 0.18 23.77
N THR A 35 -4.82 1.27 24.26
CA THR A 35 -4.74 1.66 25.67
C THR A 35 -5.76 0.93 26.54
N ASN A 36 -7.00 0.75 26.05
CA ASN A 36 -8.12 0.35 26.91
C ASN A 36 -8.52 -1.12 26.78
N ALA A 37 -8.01 -1.85 25.78
CA ALA A 37 -8.32 -3.27 25.68
C ALA A 37 -7.81 -4.05 26.91
N PRO A 38 -8.63 -4.96 27.47
CA PRO A 38 -8.24 -5.79 28.60
C PRO A 38 -7.30 -6.94 28.20
N ASP A 39 -7.17 -7.20 26.89
CA ASP A 39 -6.31 -8.23 26.33
C ASP A 39 -4.86 -8.01 26.75
N LYS A 40 -4.17 -9.10 27.12
CA LYS A 40 -2.76 -9.05 27.53
C LYS A 40 -1.87 -8.51 26.40
N SER A 41 -2.21 -8.81 25.17
CA SER A 41 -1.54 -8.31 23.98
C SER A 41 -2.53 -8.20 22.83
N LEU A 42 -2.27 -7.26 21.93
CA LEU A 42 -3.09 -7.02 20.74
C LEU A 42 -2.23 -6.98 19.49
N VAL A 43 -2.75 -7.58 18.43
CA VAL A 43 -2.21 -7.48 17.08
C VAL A 43 -3.30 -6.91 16.19
N LEU A 44 -3.10 -5.66 15.80
CA LEU A 44 -3.95 -4.89 14.93
C LEU A 44 -3.33 -4.88 13.53
N ALA A 45 -4.15 -4.70 12.50
CA ALA A 45 -3.67 -4.50 11.14
C ALA A 45 -4.27 -3.25 10.52
N LEU A 46 -3.47 -2.52 9.74
CA LEU A 46 -3.91 -1.46 8.84
C LEU A 46 -3.78 -1.96 7.40
N ASP A 47 -4.92 -2.29 6.80
CA ASP A 47 -5.02 -2.82 5.44
C ASP A 47 -5.47 -1.74 4.45
N ASP A 48 -4.71 -1.60 3.36
CA ASP A 48 -5.09 -0.83 2.19
C ASP A 48 -4.20 -1.18 0.99
N LYS A 49 -4.65 -0.85 -0.22
CA LYS A 49 -3.84 -0.96 -1.44
C LYS A 49 -2.54 -0.14 -1.35
N TRP A 50 -1.58 -0.49 -2.20
CA TRP A 50 -0.38 0.32 -2.38
C TRP A 50 -0.71 1.72 -2.87
N GLY A 51 0.06 2.70 -2.41
CA GLY A 51 -0.12 4.09 -2.83
C GLY A 51 -1.26 4.85 -2.16
N ASN A 52 -1.92 4.32 -1.11
CA ASN A 52 -3.00 5.02 -0.40
C ASN A 52 -2.57 5.81 0.86
N GLY A 53 -1.25 5.89 1.10
CA GLY A 53 -0.68 6.69 2.19
C GLY A 53 -0.69 5.99 3.55
N LYS A 54 -0.55 4.66 3.59
CA LYS A 54 -0.39 3.89 4.84
C LYS A 54 0.84 4.35 5.63
N THR A 55 2.01 4.36 5.00
CA THR A 55 3.28 4.84 5.59
C THR A 55 3.17 6.30 6.07
N SER A 56 2.52 7.18 5.29
CA SER A 56 2.26 8.56 5.73
C SER A 56 1.40 8.59 7.00
N PHE A 57 0.34 7.78 7.06
CA PHE A 57 -0.51 7.67 8.25
C PHE A 57 0.27 7.21 9.48
N VAL A 58 1.06 6.14 9.37
CA VAL A 58 1.81 5.64 10.53
C VAL A 58 2.97 6.55 10.94
N LYS A 59 3.61 7.26 10.01
CA LYS A 59 4.60 8.30 10.34
C LYS A 59 3.95 9.46 11.11
N MET A 60 2.78 9.93 10.70
CA MET A 60 2.00 10.91 11.46
C MET A 60 1.62 10.37 12.85
N MET A 61 1.16 9.12 12.94
CA MET A 61 0.85 8.45 14.20
C MET A 61 2.06 8.37 15.14
N CYS A 62 3.25 8.01 14.65
CA CYS A 62 4.46 8.01 15.46
C CYS A 62 4.75 9.39 16.06
N SER A 63 4.69 10.44 15.25
CA SER A 63 4.89 11.81 15.72
C SER A 63 3.82 12.26 16.71
N GLU A 64 2.55 11.90 16.47
CA GLU A 64 1.43 12.22 17.36
C GLU A 64 1.57 11.55 18.73
N ILE A 65 1.94 10.26 18.76
CA ILE A 65 2.18 9.52 20.01
C ILE A 65 3.32 10.16 20.79
N ASN A 66 4.46 10.41 20.14
CA ASN A 66 5.63 11.00 20.79
C ASN A 66 5.36 12.40 21.36
N LYS A 67 4.44 13.16 20.75
CA LYS A 67 4.09 14.50 21.21
C LYS A 67 3.03 14.51 22.31
N ASN A 68 1.97 13.74 22.13
CA ASN A 68 0.72 13.89 22.90
C ASN A 68 0.43 12.72 23.83
N HIS A 69 1.17 11.61 23.72
CA HIS A 69 0.92 10.37 24.47
C HIS A 69 2.19 9.77 25.10
N SER A 70 3.33 10.48 25.07
CA SER A 70 4.64 9.97 25.52
C SER A 70 4.72 9.59 27.00
N GLU A 71 3.80 10.09 27.83
CA GLU A 71 3.70 9.69 29.25
C GLU A 71 3.11 8.29 29.45
N GLN A 72 2.34 7.78 28.48
CA GLN A 72 1.60 6.51 28.58
C GLN A 72 2.01 5.50 27.52
N LEU A 73 2.55 5.97 26.40
CA LEU A 73 2.85 5.19 25.21
C LEU A 73 4.25 5.49 24.69
N ASP A 74 4.96 4.43 24.37
CA ASP A 74 6.11 4.46 23.48
C ASP A 74 5.71 3.90 22.11
N VAL A 75 6.36 4.38 21.06
CA VAL A 75 6.13 3.90 19.70
C VAL A 75 7.43 3.46 19.04
N ILE A 76 7.41 2.28 18.44
CA ILE A 76 8.50 1.73 17.63
C ILE A 76 7.99 1.61 16.20
N TYR A 77 8.73 2.21 15.26
CA TYR A 77 8.50 2.03 13.82
C TYR A 77 9.57 1.10 13.24
N PHE A 78 9.12 0.06 12.55
CA PHE A 78 9.97 -0.90 11.86
C PHE A 78 9.49 -1.08 10.42
N ASP A 79 10.35 -0.73 9.47
CA ASP A 79 10.13 -0.97 8.06
C ASP A 79 10.69 -2.36 7.70
N ALA A 80 9.79 -3.30 7.42
CA ALA A 80 10.17 -4.68 7.14
C ALA A 80 10.88 -4.79 5.79
N PHE A 81 10.49 -3.99 4.79
CA PHE A 81 11.11 -3.98 3.47
C PHE A 81 12.52 -3.40 3.52
N GLU A 82 12.73 -2.29 4.23
CA GLU A 82 14.07 -1.73 4.42
C GLU A 82 14.99 -2.69 5.19
N SER A 83 14.43 -3.56 6.04
CA SER A 83 15.20 -4.46 6.92
C SER A 83 15.36 -5.88 6.37
N ASP A 84 14.79 -6.21 5.21
CA ASP A 84 14.76 -7.58 4.70
C ASP A 84 16.11 -8.11 4.19
N TYR A 85 17.12 -7.24 4.09
CA TYR A 85 18.52 -7.62 3.85
C TYR A 85 19.15 -8.33 5.06
N GLN A 86 18.57 -8.15 6.26
CA GLN A 86 19.06 -8.80 7.47
C GLN A 86 18.68 -10.29 7.46
N SER A 87 19.61 -11.15 7.89
CA SER A 87 19.39 -12.59 7.90
C SER A 87 18.39 -13.06 8.95
N ASP A 88 18.14 -12.25 9.99
CA ASP A 88 17.22 -12.61 11.06
C ASP A 88 16.32 -11.43 11.47
N PRO A 89 15.01 -11.49 11.20
CA PRO A 89 14.04 -10.49 11.62
C PRO A 89 14.03 -10.25 13.14
N PHE A 90 14.34 -11.26 13.96
CA PHE A 90 14.31 -11.13 15.43
C PHE A 90 15.39 -10.18 15.96
N VAL A 91 16.58 -10.22 15.36
CA VAL A 91 17.67 -9.29 15.69
C VAL A 91 17.29 -7.86 15.33
N ALA A 92 16.65 -7.67 14.17
CA ALA A 92 16.15 -6.38 13.71
C ALA A 92 15.16 -5.76 14.71
N LEU A 93 14.17 -6.56 15.15
CA LEU A 93 13.18 -6.15 16.15
C LEU A 93 13.83 -5.83 17.50
N THR A 94 14.70 -6.72 17.99
CA THR A 94 15.34 -6.55 19.29
C THR A 94 16.19 -5.28 19.33
N SER A 95 16.88 -4.97 18.23
CA SER A 95 17.63 -3.73 18.08
C SER A 95 16.74 -2.50 18.25
N LYS A 96 15.55 -2.49 17.65
CA LYS A 96 14.60 -1.38 17.77
C LYS A 96 14.07 -1.19 19.19
N ILE A 97 13.76 -2.28 19.89
CA ILE A 97 13.36 -2.22 21.30
C ILE A 97 14.51 -1.68 22.16
N TYR A 98 15.74 -2.15 21.91
CA TYR A 98 16.92 -1.64 22.61
C TYR A 98 17.14 -0.14 22.35
N GLU A 99 16.94 0.34 21.12
CA GLU A 99 17.07 1.77 20.78
C GLU A 99 16.08 2.67 21.52
N LEU A 100 14.90 2.15 21.84
CA LEU A 100 13.89 2.85 22.63
C LEU A 100 14.35 3.03 24.08
N ILE A 101 14.78 1.93 24.72
CA ILE A 101 15.09 1.91 26.16
C ILE A 101 16.51 2.35 26.51
N LYS A 102 17.46 2.36 25.56
CA LYS A 102 18.86 2.75 25.84
C LYS A 102 19.01 4.22 26.24
N LYS A 103 17.98 5.03 25.99
CA LYS A 103 17.94 6.46 26.36
C LYS A 103 17.58 6.67 27.83
N ASP A 104 17.03 5.66 28.49
CA ASP A 104 16.65 5.70 29.90
C ASP A 104 17.84 5.32 30.80
N GLU A 105 17.88 5.90 32.00
CA GLU A 105 18.89 5.60 33.01
C GLU A 105 18.43 4.54 34.03
N GLY A 106 19.33 4.09 34.91
CA GLY A 106 18.99 3.19 36.01
C GLY A 106 18.58 1.79 35.57
N LYS A 107 17.45 1.28 36.10
CA LYS A 107 17.04 -0.12 35.93
C LYS A 107 16.72 -0.46 34.47
N LEU A 108 16.15 0.47 33.70
CA LEU A 108 15.87 0.28 32.27
C LEU A 108 17.14 0.01 31.45
N LYS A 109 18.25 0.68 31.77
CA LYS A 109 19.55 0.40 31.14
C LYS A 109 20.00 -1.04 31.37
N SER A 110 19.87 -1.55 32.59
CA SER A 110 20.22 -2.94 32.92
C SER A 110 19.32 -3.95 32.21
N LEU A 111 18.04 -3.63 32.01
CA LEU A 111 17.11 -4.44 31.21
C LEU A 111 17.51 -4.45 29.74
N GLY A 112 18.01 -3.32 29.21
CA GLY A 112 18.56 -3.23 27.86
C GLY A 112 19.79 -4.11 27.63
N GLU A 113 20.69 -4.20 28.60
CA GLU A 113 21.85 -5.11 28.53
C GLU A 113 21.41 -6.58 28.53
N ARG A 114 20.43 -6.94 29.38
CA ARG A 114 19.80 -8.26 29.37
C ARG A 114 19.12 -8.55 28.03
N LEU A 115 18.46 -7.56 27.43
CA LEU A 115 17.79 -7.67 26.14
C LEU A 115 18.79 -8.01 25.03
N ILE A 116 19.94 -7.34 24.98
CA ILE A 116 21.01 -7.68 24.03
C ILE A 116 21.48 -9.12 24.24
N SER A 117 21.68 -9.54 25.50
CA SER A 117 22.19 -10.88 25.80
C SER A 117 21.24 -11.99 25.34
N LEU A 118 19.93 -11.81 25.55
CA LEU A 118 18.90 -12.75 25.10
C LEU A 118 18.69 -12.68 23.60
N GLY A 119 18.69 -11.48 23.02
CA GLY A 119 18.59 -11.25 21.58
C GLY A 119 19.70 -11.96 20.80
N LYS A 120 20.95 -11.91 21.29
CA LYS A 120 22.08 -12.63 20.68
C LYS A 120 21.89 -14.15 20.73
N LYS A 121 21.38 -14.69 21.84
CA LYS A 121 21.12 -16.13 21.98
C LYS A 121 20.03 -16.61 21.02
N LEU A 122 18.91 -15.87 20.96
CA LEU A 122 17.80 -16.19 20.06
C LEU A 122 18.22 -16.04 18.60
N GLY A 123 18.92 -14.97 18.25
CA GLY A 123 19.36 -14.75 16.88
C GLY A 123 20.33 -15.81 16.37
N ALA A 124 21.21 -16.32 17.24
CA ALA A 124 22.07 -17.46 16.91
C ALA A 124 21.26 -18.76 16.67
N SER A 125 20.23 -19.04 17.48
CA SER A 125 19.37 -20.23 17.30
C SER A 125 18.61 -20.18 15.98
N PHE A 126 18.02 -19.02 15.67
CA PHE A 126 17.24 -18.84 14.45
C PHE A 126 18.10 -18.85 13.18
N ALA A 127 19.32 -18.31 13.21
CA ALA A 127 20.25 -18.35 12.07
C ALA A 127 20.65 -19.78 11.67
N ILE A 128 20.80 -20.69 12.64
CA ILE A 128 21.16 -22.10 12.39
C ILE A 128 20.00 -22.85 11.71
N ASN A 129 18.75 -22.49 12.01
CA ASN A 129 17.56 -23.12 11.44
C ASN A 129 17.20 -22.57 10.04
N GLY A 130 17.46 -21.29 9.76
CA GLY A 130 17.24 -20.68 8.45
C GLY A 130 18.21 -21.19 7.36
N ALA A 131 19.46 -21.47 7.73
CA ALA A 131 20.48 -21.95 6.78
C ALA A 131 20.23 -23.37 6.24
N LYS A 132 19.41 -24.19 6.90
CA LYS A 132 19.16 -25.60 6.54
C LYS A 132 17.92 -25.84 5.67
N LEU A 133 17.14 -24.80 5.34
CA LEU A 133 15.98 -24.91 4.46
C LEU A 133 16.30 -24.68 2.97
N THR A 134 17.57 -24.73 2.56
CA THR A 134 18.00 -24.76 1.14
C THR A 134 18.20 -26.20 0.63
N VAL A 135 17.34 -27.14 1.03
CA VAL A 135 17.42 -28.55 0.55
C VAL A 135 16.19 -28.97 -0.28
N SER A 136 15.28 -28.05 -0.62
CA SER A 136 14.09 -28.36 -1.43
C SER A 136 13.96 -27.54 -2.71
N ALA A 137 15.07 -27.37 -3.45
CA ALA A 137 15.07 -26.81 -4.80
C ALA A 137 15.87 -27.64 -5.82
N LEU A 138 15.88 -28.98 -5.68
CA LEU A 138 16.35 -29.90 -6.75
C LEU A 138 15.37 -31.05 -7.03
N THR A 139 14.07 -30.78 -6.97
CA THR A 139 13.05 -31.66 -7.55
C THR A 139 12.18 -30.86 -8.50
N GLY A 140 12.73 -30.55 -9.67
CA GLY A 140 12.05 -29.75 -10.69
C GLY A 140 12.84 -29.59 -11.98
N GLY A 141 13.33 -30.71 -12.54
CA GLY A 141 13.67 -30.84 -13.97
C GLY A 141 14.93 -30.13 -14.47
N LEU A 142 15.90 -30.96 -14.90
CA LEU A 142 16.97 -30.76 -15.91
C LEU A 142 18.35 -31.11 -15.37
N VAL A 143 18.62 -32.43 -15.26
CA VAL A 143 19.99 -32.93 -15.43
C VAL A 143 19.95 -33.93 -16.57
N SER A 144 20.16 -33.42 -17.77
CA SER A 144 20.59 -34.22 -18.91
C SER A 144 21.84 -35.01 -18.52
N GLY A 145 21.75 -36.34 -18.58
CA GLY A 145 22.83 -37.25 -18.92
C GLY A 145 24.11 -37.23 -18.07
N THR A 146 24.37 -38.40 -17.46
CA THR A 146 25.70 -38.90 -17.04
C THR A 146 26.42 -38.17 -15.91
N SER A 147 26.06 -38.49 -14.65
CA SER A 147 26.98 -38.56 -13.47
C SER A 147 26.32 -39.15 -12.21
N VAL A 148 25.60 -40.27 -12.31
CA VAL A 148 24.85 -40.85 -11.16
C VAL A 148 25.64 -41.92 -10.36
N GLU A 149 26.82 -42.36 -10.82
CA GLU A 149 27.54 -43.46 -10.15
C GLU A 149 28.55 -43.03 -9.08
N LYS A 150 28.99 -41.76 -9.03
CA LYS A 150 29.94 -41.28 -7.99
C LYS A 150 29.28 -40.65 -6.76
N ALA A 151 27.95 -40.54 -6.75
CA ALA A 151 27.20 -39.95 -5.64
C ALA A 151 26.71 -41.01 -4.63
N LYS A 152 26.66 -42.30 -4.99
CA LYS A 152 26.14 -43.34 -4.10
C LYS A 152 27.04 -43.64 -2.91
N ASP A 153 28.36 -43.61 -3.09
CA ASP A 153 29.29 -43.97 -2.02
C ASP A 153 29.45 -42.86 -0.96
N ALA A 154 29.16 -41.60 -1.29
CA ALA A 154 29.18 -40.50 -0.32
C ALA A 154 27.87 -40.36 0.49
N ILE A 155 26.77 -40.95 0.02
CA ILE A 155 25.44 -40.86 0.64
C ILE A 155 25.25 -41.93 1.72
N VAL A 156 25.94 -43.08 1.62
CA VAL A 156 25.74 -44.19 2.57
C VAL A 156 26.51 -43.96 3.89
N ASP A 157 27.68 -43.33 3.86
CA ASP A 157 28.51 -43.12 5.06
C ASP A 157 28.03 -41.98 5.98
N SER A 158 27.09 -41.15 5.52
CA SER A 158 26.58 -39.99 6.26
C SER A 158 25.23 -40.22 6.98
N ILE A 159 24.63 -41.41 6.83
CA ILE A 159 23.30 -41.75 7.39
C ILE A 159 23.39 -42.56 8.71
N THR A 160 24.59 -42.95 9.13
CA THR A 160 24.83 -43.79 10.34
C THR A 160 25.42 -43.04 11.53
N ALA A 161 25.24 -41.72 11.63
CA ALA A 161 25.32 -41.04 12.92
C ALA A 161 23.98 -41.22 13.67
N PRO A 162 23.98 -41.50 14.99
CA PRO A 162 22.77 -41.95 15.68
C PRO A 162 21.71 -40.86 15.66
N ILE A 163 20.61 -41.13 14.94
CA ILE A 163 19.40 -40.29 14.84
C ILE A 163 18.92 -39.86 16.24
N GLU A 164 19.15 -40.67 17.27
CA GLU A 164 18.83 -40.38 18.67
C GLU A 164 19.60 -39.19 19.23
N SER A 165 20.90 -39.03 18.97
CA SER A 165 21.67 -37.88 19.48
C SER A 165 21.28 -36.59 18.75
N TYR A 166 20.93 -36.67 17.47
CA TYR A 166 20.42 -35.52 16.70
C TYR A 166 19.01 -35.12 17.12
N VAL A 167 18.14 -36.10 17.41
CA VAL A 167 16.80 -35.85 17.95
C VAL A 167 16.87 -35.33 19.38
N GLU A 168 17.73 -35.87 20.23
CA GLU A 168 17.94 -35.41 21.60
C GLU A 168 18.59 -34.01 21.64
N GLU A 169 19.56 -33.72 20.77
CA GLU A 169 20.13 -32.38 20.58
C GLU A 169 19.08 -31.40 20.04
N LYS A 170 18.23 -31.82 19.09
CA LYS A 170 17.13 -30.99 18.58
C LYS A 170 16.04 -30.74 19.63
N ILE A 171 15.71 -31.74 20.47
CA ILE A 171 14.76 -31.60 21.58
C ILE A 171 15.34 -30.66 22.65
N LYS A 172 16.58 -30.87 23.10
CA LYS A 172 17.26 -29.99 24.07
C LYS A 172 17.45 -28.57 23.55
N ASN A 173 17.81 -28.40 22.27
CA ASN A 173 17.90 -27.08 21.65
C ASN A 173 16.52 -26.41 21.53
N SER A 174 15.47 -27.17 21.21
CA SER A 174 14.09 -26.64 21.16
C SER A 174 13.57 -26.24 22.55
N GLU A 175 13.85 -27.02 23.59
CA GLU A 175 13.50 -26.68 24.99
C GLU A 175 14.24 -25.42 25.45
N ASN A 176 15.53 -25.30 25.14
CA ASN A 176 16.32 -24.11 25.44
C ASN A 176 15.84 -22.89 24.64
N GLU A 177 15.41 -23.06 23.39
CA GLU A 177 14.88 -21.98 22.55
C GLU A 177 13.55 -21.46 23.10
N LEU A 178 12.59 -22.34 23.41
CA LEU A 178 11.31 -21.96 24.02
C LEU A 178 11.51 -21.24 25.35
N ALA A 179 12.36 -21.76 26.23
CA ALA A 179 12.69 -21.08 27.49
C ALA A 179 13.33 -19.70 27.26
N THR A 180 14.16 -19.55 26.22
CA THR A 180 14.78 -18.26 25.89
C THR A 180 13.74 -17.26 25.36
N ILE A 181 12.77 -17.74 24.57
CA ILE A 181 11.63 -16.95 24.09
C ILE A 181 10.74 -16.49 25.25
N GLU A 182 10.40 -17.38 26.18
CA GLU A 182 9.62 -17.04 27.38
C GLU A 182 10.35 -16.02 28.27
N ASN A 183 11.66 -16.19 28.45
CA ASN A 183 12.50 -15.23 29.16
C ASN A 183 12.53 -13.86 28.45
N PHE A 184 12.55 -13.85 27.12
CA PHE A 184 12.48 -12.62 26.33
C PHE A 184 11.13 -11.91 26.52
N GLY A 185 10.01 -12.63 26.41
CA GLY A 185 8.68 -12.06 26.66
C GLY A 185 8.51 -11.54 28.09
N SER A 186 9.06 -12.25 29.07
CA SER A 186 9.09 -11.82 30.48
C SER A 186 9.91 -10.55 30.67
N LEU A 187 11.07 -10.44 30.00
CA LEU A 187 11.90 -9.24 30.03
C LEU A 187 11.20 -8.03 29.40
N LEU A 188 10.50 -8.23 28.28
CA LEU A 188 9.71 -7.16 27.66
C LEU A 188 8.56 -6.69 28.58
N THR A 189 7.91 -7.62 29.28
CA THR A 189 6.91 -7.29 30.30
C THR A 189 7.53 -6.49 31.45
N GLU A 190 8.75 -6.83 31.88
CA GLU A 190 9.49 -6.10 32.90
C GLU A 190 9.84 -4.67 32.43
N ILE A 191 10.26 -4.52 31.17
CA ILE A 191 10.53 -3.22 30.54
C ILE A 191 9.27 -2.34 30.57
N HIS A 192 8.12 -2.88 30.16
CA HIS A 192 6.84 -2.17 30.21
C HIS A 192 6.47 -1.74 31.64
N LYS A 193 6.59 -2.65 32.61
CA LYS A 193 6.24 -2.37 34.01
C LYS A 193 7.15 -1.33 34.66
N GLU A 194 8.43 -1.37 34.33
CA GLU A 194 9.40 -0.39 34.83
C GLU A 194 9.23 0.97 34.16
N SER A 195 8.94 1.02 32.86
CA SER A 195 8.73 2.28 32.14
C SER A 195 7.38 2.93 32.45
N GLY A 196 6.39 2.15 32.92
CA GLY A 196 5.01 2.59 33.10
C GLY A 196 4.25 2.86 31.79
N ARG A 197 4.87 2.57 30.63
CA ARG A 197 4.39 2.94 29.30
C ARG A 197 4.12 1.68 28.47
N LYS A 198 2.95 1.60 27.82
CA LYS A 198 2.71 0.54 26.81
C LYS A 198 3.51 0.84 25.55
N ILE A 199 3.90 -0.19 24.81
CA ILE A 199 4.68 -0.05 23.58
C ILE A 199 3.82 -0.43 22.38
N ILE A 200 3.60 0.52 21.46
CA ILE A 200 3.01 0.26 20.15
C ILE A 200 4.13 -0.03 19.15
N PHE A 201 4.17 -1.25 18.63
CA PHE A 201 5.14 -1.70 17.66
C PHE A 201 4.51 -1.74 16.27
N ILE A 202 4.86 -0.78 15.43
CA ILE A 202 4.40 -0.65 14.05
C ILE A 202 5.37 -1.40 13.13
N ILE A 203 4.85 -2.37 12.37
CA ILE A 203 5.58 -3.12 11.34
C ILE A 203 5.00 -2.70 9.98
N ASP A 204 5.74 -1.90 9.23
CA ASP A 204 5.35 -1.39 7.90
C ASP A 204 5.98 -2.19 6.76
N GLU A 205 5.33 -2.15 5.59
CA GLU A 205 5.77 -2.74 4.33
C GLU A 205 6.05 -4.26 4.38
N LEU A 206 5.36 -5.00 5.27
CA LEU A 206 5.53 -6.46 5.42
C LEU A 206 5.20 -7.23 4.13
N ASP A 207 4.25 -6.74 3.36
CA ASP A 207 3.82 -7.31 2.09
C ASP A 207 4.75 -7.01 0.91
N ARG A 208 5.77 -6.17 1.11
CA ARG A 208 6.80 -5.85 0.12
C ARG A 208 8.15 -6.49 0.40
N ALA A 209 8.43 -6.80 1.66
CA ALA A 209 9.60 -7.58 2.05
C ALA A 209 9.62 -8.96 1.38
N ARG A 210 10.82 -9.54 1.27
CA ARG A 210 11.00 -10.89 0.69
C ARG A 210 10.06 -11.90 1.38
N PRO A 211 9.34 -12.76 0.63
CA PRO A 211 8.31 -13.63 1.20
C PRO A 211 8.80 -14.54 2.34
N ASP A 212 10.04 -15.05 2.25
CA ASP A 212 10.68 -15.82 3.32
C ASP A 212 10.86 -14.98 4.59
N PHE A 213 11.41 -13.77 4.45
CA PHE A 213 11.62 -12.84 5.56
C PHE A 213 10.30 -12.43 6.23
N SER A 214 9.27 -12.08 5.45
CA SER A 214 7.99 -11.62 6.01
C SER A 214 7.24 -12.70 6.79
N LEU A 215 7.28 -13.94 6.30
CA LEU A 215 6.65 -15.08 6.96
C LEU A 215 7.44 -15.51 8.19
N GLU A 216 8.77 -15.51 8.10
CA GLU A 216 9.64 -15.75 9.25
C GLU A 216 9.47 -14.67 10.31
N LEU A 217 9.32 -13.39 9.91
CA LEU A 217 8.98 -12.29 10.82
C LEU A 217 7.64 -12.58 11.50
N LEU A 218 6.57 -12.90 10.75
CA LEU A 218 5.26 -13.19 11.34
C LEU A 218 5.30 -14.39 12.31
N GLU A 219 6.02 -15.45 11.94
CA GLU A 219 6.18 -16.65 12.77
C GLU A 219 7.04 -16.42 14.02
N LYS A 220 8.06 -15.55 13.95
CA LYS A 220 8.90 -15.22 15.11
C LYS A 220 8.24 -14.19 16.01
N VAL A 221 7.57 -13.18 15.44
CA VAL A 221 6.86 -12.16 16.22
C VAL A 221 5.65 -12.77 16.92
N LYS A 222 5.08 -13.91 16.47
CA LYS A 222 3.99 -14.60 17.19
C LYS A 222 4.27 -14.85 18.67
N HIS A 223 5.53 -15.09 19.01
CA HIS A 223 5.95 -15.30 20.39
C HIS A 223 6.00 -13.99 21.19
N ILE A 224 6.23 -12.86 20.51
CA ILE A 224 6.22 -11.52 21.07
C ILE A 224 4.79 -10.94 21.09
N PHE A 225 3.91 -11.37 20.18
CA PHE A 225 2.49 -11.00 20.09
C PHE A 225 1.66 -11.40 21.31
N SER A 226 2.23 -12.08 22.32
CA SER A 226 1.54 -12.44 23.56
C SER A 226 2.10 -11.75 24.80
N VAL A 227 2.94 -10.72 24.62
CA VAL A 227 3.62 -10.02 25.71
C VAL A 227 2.76 -8.90 26.31
N GLU A 228 2.66 -8.88 27.63
CA GLU A 228 1.93 -7.85 28.38
C GLU A 228 2.54 -6.45 28.14
N GLY A 229 1.69 -5.50 27.76
CA GLY A 229 2.09 -4.11 27.53
C GLY A 229 2.58 -3.80 26.12
N PHE A 230 2.59 -4.80 25.22
CA PHE A 230 2.93 -4.63 23.81
C PHE A 230 1.67 -4.70 22.94
N VAL A 231 1.57 -3.78 21.98
CA VAL A 231 0.52 -3.76 20.96
C VAL A 231 1.20 -3.67 19.60
N PHE A 232 0.83 -4.55 18.68
CA PHE A 232 1.39 -4.58 17.34
C PHE A 232 0.41 -3.98 16.34
N LEU A 233 0.93 -3.17 15.40
CA LEU A 233 0.19 -2.65 14.27
C LEU A 233 0.90 -3.08 12.98
N LEU A 234 0.34 -4.08 12.30
CA LEU A 234 0.84 -4.57 11.01
C LEU A 234 0.27 -3.72 9.89
N VAL A 235 1.11 -3.04 9.12
CA VAL A 235 0.67 -2.18 8.01
C VAL A 235 0.95 -2.90 6.70
N ILE A 236 -0.10 -3.38 6.05
CA ILE A 236 0.03 -4.29 4.91
C ILE A 236 -0.96 -3.99 3.79
N ASN A 237 -0.69 -4.50 2.59
CA ASN A 237 -1.73 -4.84 1.63
C ASN A 237 -2.09 -6.32 1.80
N ARG A 238 -3.27 -6.59 2.36
CA ARG A 238 -3.71 -7.94 2.69
C ARG A 238 -3.70 -8.88 1.48
N GLU A 239 -4.25 -8.44 0.35
CA GLU A 239 -4.38 -9.28 -0.85
C GLU A 239 -3.00 -9.70 -1.38
N GLN A 240 -2.03 -8.79 -1.34
CA GLN A 240 -0.66 -9.08 -1.77
C GLN A 240 0.06 -9.99 -0.77
N PHE A 241 -0.18 -9.79 0.52
CA PHE A 241 0.41 -10.63 1.54
C PHE A 241 -0.16 -12.07 1.54
N GLU A 242 -1.46 -12.21 1.28
CA GLU A 242 -2.13 -13.51 1.10
C GLU A 242 -1.48 -14.31 -0.06
N LYS A 243 -1.14 -13.65 -1.17
CA LYS A 243 -0.40 -14.27 -2.30
C LYS A 243 1.01 -14.72 -1.89
N SER A 244 1.72 -13.94 -1.08
CA SER A 244 3.04 -14.32 -0.54
C SER A 244 2.96 -15.55 0.37
N ILE A 245 1.92 -15.64 1.20
CA ILE A 245 1.65 -16.81 2.05
C ILE A 245 1.38 -18.06 1.20
N GLU A 246 0.52 -17.95 0.18
CA GLU A 246 0.20 -19.05 -0.74
C GLU A 246 1.41 -19.53 -1.52
N CYS A 247 2.30 -18.61 -1.93
CA CYS A 247 3.57 -18.97 -2.57
C CYS A 247 4.45 -19.87 -1.68
N ARG A 248 4.46 -19.65 -0.36
CA ARG A 248 5.30 -20.40 0.58
C ARG A 248 4.69 -21.73 1.01
N TYR A 249 3.41 -21.76 1.33
CA TYR A 249 2.73 -22.93 1.94
C TYR A 249 1.86 -23.69 0.94
N GLY A 250 1.73 -23.22 -0.30
CA GLY A 250 0.86 -23.80 -1.31
C GLY A 250 -0.60 -23.42 -1.09
N ASN A 251 -1.51 -24.35 -1.44
CA ASN A 251 -2.96 -24.12 -1.48
C ASN A 251 -3.61 -24.13 -0.08
N ILE A 252 -3.16 -23.22 0.79
CA ILE A 252 -3.76 -22.99 2.11
C ILE A 252 -4.74 -21.82 2.05
N ASN A 253 -5.67 -21.78 3.00
CA ASN A 253 -6.51 -20.60 3.19
C ASN A 253 -5.69 -19.52 3.93
N SER A 254 -4.97 -18.69 3.16
CA SER A 254 -4.13 -17.59 3.62
C SER A 254 -4.88 -16.60 4.51
N ARG A 255 -6.14 -16.30 4.16
CA ARG A 255 -7.06 -15.48 4.95
C ARG A 255 -7.31 -16.03 6.35
N LEU A 256 -7.61 -17.33 6.48
CA LEU A 256 -7.79 -17.98 7.79
C LEU A 256 -6.47 -18.11 8.56
N TYR A 257 -5.36 -18.28 7.85
CA TYR A 257 -4.03 -18.29 8.46
C TYR A 257 -3.74 -16.95 9.16
N LEU A 258 -4.00 -15.81 8.50
CA LEU A 258 -3.80 -14.49 9.08
C LEU A 258 -4.67 -14.21 10.30
N ASN A 259 -5.89 -14.76 10.36
CA ASN A 259 -6.78 -14.64 11.52
C ASN A 259 -6.23 -15.31 12.79
N LYS A 260 -5.21 -16.19 12.68
CA LYS A 260 -4.51 -16.74 13.86
C LYS A 260 -3.64 -15.71 14.58
N PHE A 261 -3.24 -14.65 13.88
CA PHE A 261 -2.32 -13.64 14.39
C PHE A 261 -3.00 -12.30 14.60
N ILE A 262 -3.85 -11.89 13.66
CA ILE A 262 -4.45 -10.55 13.63
C ILE A 262 -5.83 -10.59 14.28
N HIS A 263 -6.00 -9.77 15.32
CA HIS A 263 -7.24 -9.67 16.09
C HIS A 263 -8.24 -8.71 15.44
N TYR A 264 -7.75 -7.61 14.85
CA TYR A 264 -8.61 -6.60 14.26
C TYR A 264 -7.98 -5.93 13.05
N TRP A 265 -8.82 -5.61 12.06
CA TRP A 265 -8.43 -4.99 10.80
C TRP A 265 -9.02 -3.58 10.70
N PHE A 266 -8.17 -2.60 10.51
CA PHE A 266 -8.52 -1.23 10.16
C PHE A 266 -8.24 -0.97 8.68
N THR A 267 -8.99 -0.07 8.08
CA THR A 267 -8.73 0.46 6.75
C THR A 267 -8.64 1.98 6.81
N LEU A 268 -7.88 2.59 5.91
CA LEU A 268 -7.81 4.04 5.86
C LEU A 268 -9.18 4.59 5.42
N PRO A 269 -9.73 5.60 6.11
CA PRO A 269 -10.97 6.22 5.69
C PRO A 269 -10.77 6.90 4.35
N LYS A 270 -11.74 6.70 3.46
CA LYS A 270 -11.79 7.29 2.12
C LYS A 270 -13.14 7.92 1.91
N GLU A 271 -13.10 9.05 1.24
CA GLU A 271 -14.24 9.83 0.85
C GLU A 271 -14.34 9.78 -0.67
N ASN A 272 -15.43 9.21 -1.20
CA ASN A 272 -15.67 9.10 -2.64
C ASN A 272 -16.65 10.18 -3.12
N LEU A 273 -16.53 10.61 -4.36
CA LEU A 273 -17.44 11.51 -5.08
C LEU A 273 -18.86 10.93 -5.17
N ILE A 274 -18.97 9.62 -5.40
CA ILE A 274 -20.24 8.93 -5.69
C ILE A 274 -21.01 8.59 -4.39
N SER A 275 -20.48 8.88 -3.20
CA SER A 275 -21.20 8.62 -1.95
C SER A 275 -22.45 9.51 -1.82
N SER A 276 -23.59 8.92 -1.46
CA SER A 276 -24.93 9.54 -1.41
C SER A 276 -25.05 10.83 -0.58
N SER A 277 -24.10 11.11 0.32
CA SER A 277 -24.02 12.37 1.08
C SER A 277 -23.48 13.57 0.29
N ARG A 278 -22.90 13.37 -0.91
CA ARG A 278 -22.07 14.37 -1.60
C ARG A 278 -22.58 14.91 -2.93
N LEU A 279 -23.70 14.38 -3.43
CA LEU A 279 -24.41 14.91 -4.61
C LEU A 279 -24.88 16.36 -4.43
N LEU A 280 -24.82 16.91 -3.20
CA LEU A 280 -25.16 18.29 -2.86
C LEU A 280 -23.98 19.29 -2.90
N GLY A 281 -22.76 18.84 -3.27
CA GLY A 281 -21.78 19.69 -3.98
C GLY A 281 -20.70 20.45 -3.19
N TYR A 282 -20.53 20.26 -1.88
CA TYR A 282 -19.57 21.09 -1.11
C TYR A 282 -18.28 20.39 -0.65
N GLU A 283 -18.22 19.06 -0.65
CA GLU A 283 -17.07 18.33 -0.12
C GLU A 283 -16.25 17.63 -1.21
N LYS A 284 -14.92 17.76 -1.13
CA LYS A 284 -13.98 17.11 -2.04
C LYS A 284 -13.72 15.67 -1.59
N SER A 285 -13.69 14.74 -2.55
CA SER A 285 -13.25 13.36 -2.30
C SER A 285 -11.78 13.27 -1.92
N THR A 286 -11.33 12.13 -1.39
CA THR A 286 -9.93 11.91 -1.03
C THR A 286 -9.01 12.10 -2.22
N ILE A 287 -9.36 11.58 -3.41
CA ILE A 287 -8.58 11.74 -4.63
C ILE A 287 -8.55 13.21 -5.06
N MET A 288 -9.71 13.88 -5.06
CA MET A 288 -9.79 15.29 -5.43
C MET A 288 -8.95 16.18 -4.52
N ARG A 289 -8.99 15.97 -3.19
CA ARG A 289 -8.14 16.67 -2.23
C ARG A 289 -6.66 16.43 -2.51
N HIS A 290 -6.29 15.20 -2.85
CA HIS A 290 -4.90 14.87 -3.17
C HIS A 290 -4.43 15.57 -4.44
N LEU A 291 -5.21 15.54 -5.53
CA LEU A 291 -4.90 16.25 -6.77
C LEU A 291 -4.68 17.75 -6.54
N PHE A 292 -5.54 18.41 -5.76
CA PHE A 292 -5.33 19.82 -5.41
C PHE A 292 -4.09 20.04 -4.56
N SER A 293 -3.73 19.11 -3.67
CA SER A 293 -2.50 19.22 -2.87
C SER A 293 -1.23 19.15 -3.72
N LEU A 294 -1.27 18.39 -4.83
CA LEU A 294 -0.17 18.31 -5.80
C LEU A 294 -0.04 19.59 -6.62
N ASP A 295 -1.15 20.29 -6.87
CA ASP A 295 -1.17 21.50 -7.70
C ASP A 295 -0.70 22.78 -7.00
N VAL A 296 -0.49 22.72 -5.67
CA VAL A 296 0.01 23.84 -4.88
C VAL A 296 1.37 24.31 -5.43
N GLY A 297 1.39 25.52 -5.98
CA GLY A 297 2.58 26.16 -6.55
C GLY A 297 2.74 25.97 -8.07
N ASN A 298 2.06 25.00 -8.69
CA ASN A 298 2.02 24.84 -10.15
C ASN A 298 0.81 25.58 -10.77
N ASN A 299 -0.33 25.63 -10.06
CA ASN A 299 -1.57 26.31 -10.47
C ASN A 299 -2.15 25.86 -11.83
N LEU A 300 -2.01 24.57 -12.19
CA LEU A 300 -2.52 24.00 -13.44
C LEU A 300 -4.02 23.73 -13.39
N PHE A 301 -4.61 23.64 -12.19
CA PHE A 301 -6.04 23.36 -12.01
C PHE A 301 -6.92 24.59 -11.81
N SER A 302 -6.37 25.81 -11.94
CA SER A 302 -7.09 27.06 -11.68
C SER A 302 -8.41 27.22 -12.46
N ARG A 303 -8.52 26.59 -13.65
CA ARG A 303 -9.72 26.56 -14.50
C ARG A 303 -10.13 25.16 -14.96
N SER A 304 -9.55 24.13 -14.36
CA SER A 304 -9.61 22.74 -14.84
C SER A 304 -10.53 21.88 -13.97
N GLY A 305 -11.67 22.43 -13.55
CA GLY A 305 -12.62 21.77 -12.63
C GLY A 305 -13.13 20.44 -13.20
N CYS A 306 -13.56 20.43 -14.48
CA CYS A 306 -14.02 19.22 -15.16
C CYS A 306 -12.91 18.17 -15.31
N LEU A 307 -11.65 18.59 -15.50
CA LEU A 307 -10.50 17.69 -15.57
C LEU A 307 -10.31 16.94 -14.25
N VAL A 308 -10.24 17.67 -13.14
CA VAL A 308 -10.05 17.09 -11.80
C VAL A 308 -11.19 16.15 -11.45
N LYS A 309 -12.43 16.54 -11.77
CA LYS A 309 -13.63 15.71 -11.58
C LYS A 309 -13.57 14.43 -12.42
N THR A 310 -13.22 14.53 -13.70
CA THR A 310 -13.11 13.38 -14.61
C THR A 310 -12.06 12.39 -14.11
N ILE A 311 -10.85 12.85 -13.78
CA ILE A 311 -9.78 11.98 -13.25
C ILE A 311 -10.21 11.34 -11.93
N SER A 312 -10.80 12.12 -11.02
CA SER A 312 -11.25 11.61 -9.72
C SER A 312 -12.35 10.57 -9.87
N TYR A 313 -13.34 10.83 -10.72
CA TYR A 313 -14.45 9.92 -11.00
C TYR A 313 -13.95 8.59 -11.57
N LEU A 314 -13.09 8.63 -12.59
CA LEU A 314 -12.54 7.42 -13.22
C LEU A 314 -11.64 6.63 -12.26
N LEU A 315 -10.76 7.30 -11.49
CA LEU A 315 -9.93 6.61 -10.50
C LEU A 315 -10.77 5.96 -9.41
N GLU A 316 -11.81 6.62 -8.89
CA GLU A 316 -12.65 6.06 -7.84
C GLU A 316 -13.45 4.84 -8.31
N LEU A 317 -14.03 4.89 -9.52
CA LEU A 317 -14.75 3.76 -10.10
C LEU A 317 -13.86 2.53 -10.32
N ASN A 318 -12.60 2.76 -10.69
CA ASN A 318 -11.65 1.69 -10.98
C ASN A 318 -10.74 1.35 -9.78
N GLY A 319 -11.07 1.86 -8.58
CA GLY A 319 -10.35 1.57 -7.35
C GLY A 319 -8.88 2.02 -7.36
N GLY A 320 -8.59 3.10 -8.08
CA GLY A 320 -7.29 3.73 -8.22
C GLY A 320 -6.77 4.32 -6.90
N SER A 321 -5.45 4.35 -6.78
CA SER A 321 -4.71 4.80 -5.61
C SER A 321 -4.35 6.28 -5.65
N LEU A 322 -3.94 6.86 -4.51
CA LEU A 322 -3.41 8.23 -4.50
C LEU A 322 -2.12 8.34 -5.35
N ARG A 323 -1.32 7.28 -5.40
CA ARG A 323 -0.16 7.20 -6.30
C ARG A 323 -0.57 7.26 -7.78
N GLU A 324 -1.64 6.57 -8.19
CA GLU A 324 -2.15 6.69 -9.57
C GLU A 324 -2.71 8.09 -9.85
N ALA A 325 -3.34 8.74 -8.88
CA ALA A 325 -3.73 10.14 -9.00
C ALA A 325 -2.51 11.06 -9.19
N GLU A 326 -1.41 10.82 -8.47
CA GLU A 326 -0.15 11.51 -8.67
C GLU A 326 0.42 11.28 -10.08
N ARG A 327 0.38 10.04 -10.59
CA ARG A 327 0.79 9.75 -11.98
C ARG A 327 -0.08 10.46 -13.00
N CYS A 328 -1.40 10.51 -12.79
CA CYS A 328 -2.31 11.27 -13.63
C CYS A 328 -1.94 12.75 -13.64
N TYR A 329 -1.64 13.32 -12.46
CA TYR A 329 -1.16 14.69 -12.35
C TYR A 329 0.15 14.90 -13.13
N SER A 330 1.14 14.01 -12.98
CA SER A 330 2.41 14.11 -13.71
C SER A 330 2.21 14.05 -15.23
N VAL A 331 1.37 13.15 -15.73
CA VAL A 331 1.06 13.02 -17.17
C VAL A 331 0.41 14.30 -17.67
N PHE A 332 -0.63 14.79 -16.98
CA PHE A 332 -1.29 16.04 -17.33
C PHE A 332 -0.31 17.22 -17.38
N ALA A 333 0.55 17.32 -16.36
CA ALA A 333 1.54 18.36 -16.25
C ALA A 333 2.51 18.34 -17.46
N VAL A 334 2.96 17.16 -17.89
CA VAL A 334 3.84 17.00 -19.07
C VAL A 334 3.10 17.25 -20.39
N MET A 335 1.84 16.84 -20.47
CA MET A 335 1.03 16.85 -21.69
C MET A 335 0.72 18.26 -22.20
N ILE A 336 0.58 19.25 -21.30
CA ILE A 336 0.13 20.60 -21.68
C ILE A 336 0.98 21.67 -21.02
N ASP A 337 1.44 22.62 -21.82
CA ASP A 337 2.16 23.78 -21.29
C ASP A 337 1.25 24.65 -20.38
N PRO A 338 1.74 25.05 -19.18
CA PRO A 338 0.96 25.81 -18.20
C PRO A 338 0.41 27.16 -18.70
N GLY A 339 1.04 27.79 -19.69
CA GLY A 339 0.58 29.03 -20.31
C GLY A 339 -0.55 28.80 -21.32
N GLU A 340 -0.65 27.61 -21.89
CA GLU A 340 -1.72 27.22 -22.80
C GLU A 340 -2.98 26.80 -22.06
N ILE A 341 -2.84 26.00 -21.00
CA ILE A 341 -4.01 25.41 -20.31
C ILE A 341 -4.98 26.48 -19.78
N ASN A 342 -4.44 27.59 -19.26
CA ASN A 342 -5.22 28.68 -18.70
C ASN A 342 -5.99 29.51 -19.75
N ARG A 343 -5.64 29.36 -21.04
CA ARG A 343 -6.34 30.00 -22.17
C ARG A 343 -7.57 29.20 -22.61
N TYR A 344 -7.60 27.89 -22.35
CA TYR A 344 -8.75 27.06 -22.69
C TYR A 344 -9.92 27.26 -21.74
N ARG A 345 -11.14 27.14 -22.27
CA ARG A 345 -12.40 27.28 -21.51
C ARG A 345 -13.42 26.18 -21.80
N HIS A 346 -13.15 25.29 -22.75
CA HIS A 346 -14.11 24.31 -23.20
C HIS A 346 -14.13 23.10 -22.25
N GLU A 347 -15.27 22.76 -21.67
CA GLU A 347 -15.39 21.66 -20.70
C GLU A 347 -15.00 20.32 -21.31
N PHE A 348 -15.44 20.04 -22.55
CA PHE A 348 -15.09 18.80 -23.25
C PHE A 348 -13.60 18.66 -23.56
N LEU A 349 -12.84 19.76 -23.64
CA LEU A 349 -11.39 19.64 -23.71
C LEU A 349 -10.83 19.07 -22.41
N PHE A 350 -11.28 19.59 -21.26
CA PHE A 350 -10.84 19.11 -19.95
C PHE A 350 -11.29 17.67 -19.67
N VAL A 351 -12.47 17.28 -20.17
CA VAL A 351 -12.94 15.89 -20.12
C VAL A 351 -12.07 15.00 -21.01
N ALA A 352 -11.74 15.43 -22.23
CA ALA A 352 -10.82 14.70 -23.13
C ALA A 352 -9.45 14.50 -22.48
N ILE A 353 -8.87 15.57 -21.93
CA ILE A 353 -7.60 15.52 -21.20
C ILE A 353 -7.72 14.52 -20.04
N GLY A 354 -8.78 14.61 -19.24
CA GLY A 354 -8.97 13.73 -18.08
C GLY A 354 -9.08 12.26 -18.45
N LEU A 355 -9.85 11.95 -19.50
CA LEU A 355 -10.00 10.59 -20.01
C LEU A 355 -8.67 10.06 -20.56
N VAL A 356 -7.98 10.83 -21.40
CA VAL A 356 -6.69 10.42 -21.98
C VAL A 356 -5.62 10.22 -20.90
N VAL A 357 -5.51 11.16 -19.95
CA VAL A 357 -4.58 11.07 -18.82
C VAL A 357 -4.87 9.84 -17.97
N PHE A 358 -6.13 9.60 -17.61
CA PHE A 358 -6.52 8.43 -16.82
C PHE A 358 -6.17 7.14 -17.56
N LEU A 359 -6.61 7.00 -18.82
CA LEU A 359 -6.35 5.80 -19.62
C LEU A 359 -4.85 5.57 -19.82
N LYS A 360 -4.07 6.63 -20.05
CA LYS A 360 -2.61 6.53 -20.18
C LYS A 360 -1.92 5.94 -18.95
N VAL A 361 -2.48 6.18 -17.76
CA VAL A 361 -1.95 5.66 -16.49
C VAL A 361 -2.53 4.30 -16.15
N HIS A 362 -3.84 4.13 -16.28
CA HIS A 362 -4.58 3.02 -15.71
C HIS A 362 -4.91 1.91 -16.73
N ASN A 363 -5.11 2.25 -18.00
CA ASN A 363 -5.40 1.26 -19.05
C ASN A 363 -4.89 1.72 -20.44
N PRO A 364 -3.56 1.65 -20.69
CA PRO A 364 -2.97 2.11 -21.95
C PRO A 364 -3.44 1.32 -23.18
N SER A 365 -3.82 0.05 -23.01
CA SER A 365 -4.42 -0.76 -24.08
C SER A 365 -5.75 -0.19 -24.53
N LEU A 366 -6.66 0.13 -23.60
CA LEU A 366 -7.94 0.72 -23.94
C LEU A 366 -7.79 2.09 -24.60
N LEU A 367 -6.78 2.87 -24.22
CA LEU A 367 -6.44 4.12 -24.91
C LEU A 367 -6.19 3.89 -26.40
N ILE A 368 -5.39 2.88 -26.74
CA ILE A 368 -5.04 2.52 -28.12
C ILE A 368 -6.29 2.00 -28.85
N ASP A 369 -7.12 1.20 -28.19
CA ASP A 369 -8.33 0.65 -28.78
C ASP A 369 -9.36 1.74 -29.13
N ILE A 370 -9.53 2.75 -28.26
CA ILE A 370 -10.39 3.91 -28.51
C ILE A 370 -9.82 4.79 -29.63
N LYS A 371 -8.50 5.03 -29.62
CA LYS A 371 -7.83 5.79 -30.69
C LYS A 371 -8.05 5.16 -32.06
N ASN A 372 -7.92 3.84 -32.14
CA ASN A 372 -8.10 3.10 -33.38
C ASN A 372 -9.56 2.75 -33.69
N LYS A 373 -10.50 3.10 -32.81
CA LYS A 373 -11.94 2.79 -32.90
C LYS A 373 -12.24 1.30 -33.11
N VAL A 374 -11.47 0.41 -32.46
CA VAL A 374 -11.65 -1.06 -32.58
C VAL A 374 -12.58 -1.66 -31.53
N ILE A 375 -13.02 -0.86 -30.57
CA ILE A 375 -13.96 -1.20 -29.49
C ILE A 375 -15.16 -0.26 -29.55
N ASN A 376 -16.39 -0.71 -29.28
CA ASN A 376 -17.56 0.17 -29.27
C ASN A 376 -17.70 0.95 -27.95
N VAL A 377 -18.55 1.98 -27.91
CA VAL A 377 -18.67 2.87 -26.75
C VAL A 377 -19.18 2.14 -25.50
N ASP A 378 -20.13 1.22 -25.63
CA ASP A 378 -20.69 0.51 -24.46
C ASP A 378 -19.65 -0.40 -23.81
N ASP A 379 -18.83 -1.08 -24.62
CA ASP A 379 -17.69 -1.87 -24.14
C ASP A 379 -16.62 -0.97 -23.48
N VAL A 380 -16.37 0.24 -24.01
CA VAL A 380 -15.48 1.22 -23.37
C VAL A 380 -16.01 1.61 -21.99
N LEU A 381 -17.30 1.97 -21.89
CA LEU A 381 -17.92 2.34 -20.62
C LEU A 381 -17.86 1.18 -19.61
N SER A 382 -18.12 -0.04 -20.05
CA SER A 382 -17.98 -1.24 -19.22
C SER A 382 -16.54 -1.43 -18.72
N GLN A 383 -15.52 -1.25 -19.56
CA GLN A 383 -14.12 -1.37 -19.14
C GLN A 383 -13.66 -0.22 -18.24
N LEU A 384 -14.33 0.93 -18.27
CA LEU A 384 -14.14 2.04 -17.34
C LEU A 384 -14.90 1.87 -16.02
N SER A 385 -15.58 0.74 -15.82
CA SER A 385 -16.46 0.47 -14.67
C SER A 385 -17.62 1.48 -14.55
N ILE A 386 -18.06 2.04 -15.67
CA ILE A 386 -19.17 3.00 -15.75
C ILE A 386 -20.44 2.23 -16.12
N ASN A 387 -21.44 2.26 -15.24
CA ASN A 387 -22.72 1.58 -15.45
C ASN A 387 -23.85 2.57 -15.77
N GLU A 388 -24.85 2.13 -16.53
CA GLU A 388 -26.03 2.93 -16.88
C GLU A 388 -26.81 3.41 -15.64
N SER A 389 -26.79 2.68 -14.53
CA SER A 389 -27.43 3.13 -13.28
C SER A 389 -26.84 4.42 -12.68
N MET A 390 -25.80 5.00 -13.29
CA MET A 390 -25.13 6.24 -12.88
C MET A 390 -25.57 7.47 -13.68
N HIS A 391 -26.71 7.40 -14.39
CA HIS A 391 -27.23 8.52 -15.18
C HIS A 391 -27.38 9.82 -14.38
N ASP A 392 -27.60 9.81 -13.07
CA ASP A 392 -27.74 11.06 -12.30
C ASP A 392 -26.39 11.78 -12.05
N ILE A 393 -25.27 11.26 -12.54
CA ILE A 393 -23.93 11.82 -12.33
C ILE A 393 -23.51 12.65 -13.56
N HIS A 394 -23.16 13.92 -13.36
CA HIS A 394 -22.74 14.81 -14.45
C HIS A 394 -21.56 14.27 -15.26
N GLU A 395 -20.54 13.72 -14.58
CA GLU A 395 -19.33 13.16 -15.19
C GLU A 395 -19.64 11.99 -16.14
N PHE A 396 -20.71 11.22 -15.88
CA PHE A 396 -21.18 10.17 -16.80
C PHE A 396 -21.55 10.75 -18.16
N TYR A 397 -22.37 11.81 -18.21
CA TYR A 397 -22.83 12.40 -19.46
C TYR A 397 -21.68 12.97 -20.28
N TYR A 398 -20.77 13.72 -19.65
CA TYR A 398 -19.61 14.26 -20.35
C TYR A 398 -18.74 13.17 -20.99
N LEU A 399 -18.51 12.06 -20.28
CA LEU A 399 -17.73 10.93 -20.78
C LEU A 399 -18.47 10.17 -21.88
N LYS A 400 -19.78 9.93 -21.73
CA LYS A 400 -20.57 9.27 -22.76
C LYS A 400 -20.66 10.13 -24.03
N ASP A 401 -20.97 11.41 -23.90
CA ASP A 401 -21.15 12.27 -25.07
C ASP A 401 -19.82 12.52 -25.80
N ILE A 402 -18.68 12.63 -25.09
CA ILE A 402 -17.39 12.77 -25.77
C ILE A 402 -16.98 11.50 -26.52
N LEU A 403 -17.32 10.32 -25.98
CA LEU A 403 -17.08 9.03 -26.64
C LEU A 403 -18.01 8.87 -27.85
N ASP A 404 -19.32 9.03 -27.68
CA ASP A 404 -20.30 8.94 -28.78
C ASP A 404 -19.89 9.91 -29.92
N TYR A 405 -19.55 11.15 -29.60
CA TYR A 405 -19.09 12.14 -30.57
C TYR A 405 -17.74 11.78 -31.25
N HIS A 406 -16.83 11.12 -30.55
CA HIS A 406 -15.57 10.63 -31.13
C HIS A 406 -15.82 9.52 -32.16
N TYR A 407 -16.75 8.61 -31.87
CA TYR A 407 -16.99 7.43 -32.70
C TYR A 407 -17.72 7.74 -33.99
N LEU A 408 -18.72 8.63 -33.95
CA LEU A 408 -19.50 9.00 -35.14
C LEU A 408 -18.63 9.55 -36.27
N ASP A 409 -18.98 9.24 -37.50
CA ASP A 409 -18.37 9.85 -38.69
C ASP A 409 -18.99 11.22 -39.02
N ASP A 410 -18.39 11.94 -39.97
CA ASP A 410 -18.84 13.29 -40.32
C ASP A 410 -20.24 13.30 -40.96
N SER A 411 -20.67 12.20 -41.57
CA SER A 411 -22.01 12.05 -42.17
C SER A 411 -23.08 11.80 -41.10
N GLU A 412 -22.77 10.97 -40.10
CA GLU A 412 -23.65 10.69 -38.97
C GLU A 412 -23.83 11.92 -38.08
N LEU A 413 -22.74 12.67 -37.83
CA LEU A 413 -22.77 13.94 -37.11
C LEU A 413 -23.57 15.03 -37.85
N ALA A 414 -23.69 14.92 -39.17
CA ALA A 414 -24.44 15.87 -39.98
C ALA A 414 -25.97 15.67 -39.91
N SER A 415 -26.48 14.61 -39.30
CA SER A 415 -27.92 14.44 -39.05
C SER A 415 -28.46 15.55 -38.13
N SER A 416 -29.75 15.92 -38.29
CA SER A 416 -30.36 16.99 -37.47
C SER A 416 -30.31 16.66 -35.98
N GLU A 417 -30.57 15.39 -35.63
CA GLU A 417 -30.54 14.89 -34.26
C GLU A 417 -29.15 15.02 -33.64
N ASN A 418 -28.09 14.55 -34.31
CA ASN A 418 -26.74 14.64 -33.78
C ASN A 418 -26.19 16.07 -33.74
N ARG A 419 -26.58 16.94 -34.69
CA ARG A 419 -26.20 18.36 -34.62
C ARG A 419 -26.78 19.05 -33.40
N GLU A 420 -28.03 18.73 -33.05
CA GLU A 420 -28.67 19.27 -31.85
C GLU A 420 -28.00 18.69 -30.60
N ARG A 421 -27.89 17.35 -30.53
CA ARG A 421 -27.29 16.62 -29.41
C ARG A 421 -25.86 17.05 -29.10
N PHE A 422 -25.02 17.26 -30.11
CA PHE A 422 -23.60 17.58 -29.91
C PHE A 422 -23.26 19.05 -30.18
N SER A 423 -24.26 19.92 -30.26
CA SER A 423 -24.08 21.36 -30.51
C SER A 423 -23.10 22.01 -29.52
N TYR A 424 -23.13 21.61 -28.25
CA TYR A 424 -22.24 22.10 -27.18
C TYR A 424 -20.84 21.44 -27.15
N ILE A 425 -20.60 20.41 -27.97
CA ILE A 425 -19.29 19.77 -28.15
C ILE A 425 -18.58 20.31 -29.39
N SER A 426 -19.37 20.66 -30.41
CA SER A 426 -18.88 21.19 -31.68
C SER A 426 -18.30 22.61 -31.53
N GLY A 427 -17.31 22.96 -32.35
CA GLY A 427 -16.71 24.30 -32.31
C GLY A 427 -17.66 25.37 -32.86
N VAL A 428 -17.40 26.64 -32.52
CA VAL A 428 -18.20 27.83 -32.90
C VAL A 428 -18.46 27.95 -34.41
N THR A 429 -17.66 27.31 -35.25
CA THR A 429 -17.75 27.34 -36.72
C THR A 429 -18.59 26.22 -37.33
N GLY A 430 -19.22 25.35 -36.51
CA GLY A 430 -19.94 24.17 -36.98
C GLY A 430 -19.03 23.08 -37.56
N ARG A 431 -17.70 23.26 -37.48
CA ARG A 431 -16.71 22.24 -37.85
C ARG A 431 -16.48 21.30 -36.67
N ARG A 432 -16.35 20.01 -36.99
CA ARG A 432 -15.99 18.97 -36.03
C ARG A 432 -14.65 19.31 -35.37
N VAL A 433 -14.66 19.42 -34.05
CA VAL A 433 -13.43 19.46 -33.24
C VAL A 433 -13.09 18.03 -32.86
N ARG A 434 -11.85 17.58 -33.08
CA ARG A 434 -11.41 16.21 -32.77
C ARG A 434 -10.73 16.15 -31.40
N TRP A 435 -11.52 16.30 -30.34
CA TRP A 435 -11.01 16.46 -28.97
C TRP A 435 -10.05 15.35 -28.54
N LEU A 436 -10.44 14.08 -28.69
CA LEU A 436 -9.61 12.96 -28.25
C LEU A 436 -8.36 12.78 -29.14
N ASP A 437 -8.48 12.91 -30.46
CA ASP A 437 -7.35 12.80 -31.38
C ASP A 437 -6.24 13.80 -31.05
N THR A 438 -6.59 15.07 -30.84
CA THR A 438 -5.62 16.10 -30.45
C THR A 438 -4.93 15.76 -29.14
N MET A 439 -5.64 15.16 -28.19
CA MET A 439 -5.06 14.78 -26.89
C MET A 439 -4.17 13.53 -27.00
N TYR A 440 -4.48 12.58 -27.88
CA TYR A 440 -3.63 11.41 -28.11
C TYR A 440 -2.23 11.81 -28.59
N GLU A 441 -2.13 12.76 -29.51
CA GLU A 441 -0.86 13.27 -30.02
C GLU A 441 0.03 13.85 -28.90
N GLN A 442 -0.57 14.48 -27.88
CA GLN A 442 0.18 15.07 -26.76
C GLN A 442 0.76 14.04 -25.77
N VAL A 443 0.30 12.80 -25.82
CA VAL A 443 0.80 11.71 -24.96
C VAL A 443 1.58 10.64 -25.74
N GLU A 444 1.88 10.90 -27.01
CA GLU A 444 2.80 10.09 -27.81
C GLU A 444 4.25 10.33 -27.38
N GLY A 445 5.05 9.26 -27.38
CA GLY A 445 6.50 9.36 -27.13
C GLY A 445 6.97 9.15 -25.69
N PHE A 446 6.07 8.91 -24.72
CA PHE A 446 6.48 8.51 -23.36
C PHE A 446 5.55 7.47 -22.72
N THR A 447 6.09 6.69 -21.79
CA THR A 447 5.38 5.66 -21.03
C THR A 447 5.31 6.03 -19.56
N VAL A 448 4.25 5.60 -18.88
CA VAL A 448 4.12 5.72 -17.42
C VAL A 448 4.53 4.38 -16.81
N GLY A 449 5.50 4.40 -15.91
CA GLY A 449 6.01 3.21 -15.20
C GLY A 449 5.66 3.19 -13.72
#